data_AF-A0A965IRW2-F1
#
_entry.id   AF-A0A965IRW2-F1
#
_cell.length_a   1.000
_cell.length_b   1.000
_cell.length_c   1.000
_cell.angle_alpha   90.00
_cell.angle_beta   90.00
_cell.angle_gamma   90.00
#
_symmetry.space_group_name_H-M   'P 1'
#
loop_
_entity.id
_entity.type
_entity.pdbx_description
1 polymer ?
#
loop_
_entity_poly.entity_id
_entity_poly.type
_entity_poly.pdbx_seq_one_letter_code
_entity_poly.pdbx_strand_id
1 'polypeptide(L)'
;MTATISVVAFRADWVSHMPIAALCVRYTISKDQVIRLRDLWNLPLRNDRSLRFKPSRGEMRDPTPAEIQERCKEIQARWDDRTRSERAVTKPQAFSIKRIEMTDEAREAVDNFGDE
;
A
#
# COMPACT_ATOMS: atom_id res chain seq x y z
N MET A 1 -25.13 32.12 -9.76
CA MET A 1 -26.41 31.51 -9.33
C MET A 1 -26.14 30.66 -8.10
N THR A 2 -26.66 31.04 -6.93
CA THR A 2 -26.58 30.19 -5.73
C THR A 2 -27.84 29.35 -5.66
N ALA A 3 -27.77 28.12 -6.17
CA ALA A 3 -28.81 27.13 -5.95
C ALA A 3 -28.95 26.91 -4.43
N THR A 4 -30.17 27.02 -3.91
CA THR A 4 -30.48 26.69 -2.52
C THR A 4 -30.28 25.19 -2.31
N ILE A 5 -29.20 24.81 -1.63
CA ILE A 5 -28.92 23.41 -1.32
C ILE A 5 -29.96 22.92 -0.31
N SER A 6 -30.73 21.90 -0.69
CA SER A 6 -31.70 21.26 0.21
C SER A 6 -30.97 20.50 1.32
N VAL A 7 -31.27 20.85 2.57
CA VAL A 7 -30.71 20.18 3.77
C VAL A 7 -30.99 18.68 3.76
N VAL A 8 -32.21 18.29 3.33
CA VAL A 8 -32.64 16.88 3.34
C VAL A 8 -31.83 16.07 2.33
N ALA A 9 -31.68 16.59 1.10
CA ALA A 9 -30.90 15.93 0.06
C ALA A 9 -29.42 15.82 0.45
N PHE A 10 -28.85 16.90 0.97
CA PHE A 10 -27.46 16.91 1.40
C PHE A 10 -27.23 15.96 2.59
N ARG A 11 -28.15 15.90 3.57
CA ARG A 11 -28.07 14.95 4.68
C ARG A 11 -28.13 13.50 4.19
N ALA A 12 -29.01 13.18 3.24
CA ALA A 12 -29.10 11.84 2.67
C ALA A 12 -27.78 11.43 1.98
N ASP A 13 -27.21 12.32 1.17
CA ASP A 13 -25.91 12.09 0.53
C ASP A 13 -24.75 12.05 1.54
N TRP A 14 -24.87 12.83 2.62
CA TRP A 14 -23.86 12.86 3.66
C TRP A 14 -23.79 11.52 4.39
N VAL A 15 -24.94 11.00 4.84
CA VAL A 15 -25.08 9.76 5.60
C VAL A 15 -24.84 8.52 4.74
N SER A 16 -25.08 8.58 3.44
CA SER A 16 -24.72 7.48 2.50
C SER A 16 -23.21 7.33 2.26
N HIS A 17 -22.37 8.11 2.96
CA HIS A 17 -20.92 8.14 2.78
C HIS A 17 -20.46 8.47 1.34
N MET A 18 -21.29 9.18 0.56
CA MET A 18 -20.92 9.64 -0.79
C MET A 18 -19.58 10.39 -0.77
N PRO A 19 -18.58 10.08 -1.62
CA PRO A 19 -17.27 10.73 -1.59
C PRO A 19 -17.38 12.26 -1.60
N ILE A 20 -16.51 12.95 -0.86
CA ILE A 20 -16.52 14.43 -0.77
C ILE A 20 -16.37 15.06 -2.16
N ALA A 21 -15.56 14.47 -3.04
CA ALA A 21 -15.42 14.94 -4.42
C ALA A 21 -16.76 14.90 -5.20
N ALA A 22 -17.57 13.86 -5.00
CA ALA A 22 -18.87 13.74 -5.63
C ALA A 22 -19.87 14.77 -5.08
N LEU A 23 -19.83 15.07 -3.77
CA LEU A 23 -20.62 16.16 -3.18
C LEU A 23 -20.23 17.53 -3.78
N CYS A 24 -18.93 17.80 -3.93
CA CYS A 24 -18.45 19.03 -4.54
C CYS A 24 -18.99 19.22 -5.96
N VAL A 25 -18.96 18.16 -6.77
CA VAL A 25 -19.49 18.18 -8.15
C VAL A 25 -21.01 18.35 -8.16
N ARG A 26 -21.74 17.58 -7.35
CA ARG A 26 -23.21 17.59 -7.35
C ARG A 26 -23.80 18.92 -6.91
N TYR A 27 -23.21 19.55 -5.90
CA TYR A 27 -23.71 20.80 -5.32
C TYR A 27 -22.94 22.03 -5.83
N THR A 28 -21.97 21.83 -6.74
CA THR A 28 -21.13 22.89 -7.32
C THR A 28 -20.47 23.76 -6.23
N ILE A 29 -19.93 23.10 -5.20
CA ILE A 29 -19.29 23.74 -4.04
C ILE A 29 -17.88 23.21 -3.83
N SER A 30 -17.06 23.99 -3.14
CA SER A 30 -15.72 23.57 -2.72
C SER A 30 -15.77 22.58 -1.56
N LYS A 31 -14.66 21.88 -1.34
CA LYS A 31 -14.48 20.99 -0.20
C LYS A 31 -14.70 21.72 1.14
N ASP A 32 -14.20 22.95 1.26
CA ASP A 32 -14.36 23.74 2.50
C ASP A 32 -15.84 24.07 2.75
N GLN A 33 -16.58 24.43 1.70
CA GLN A 33 -18.02 24.68 1.79
C GLN A 33 -18.79 23.42 2.21
N VAL A 34 -18.43 22.23 1.71
CA VAL A 34 -19.01 20.95 2.18
C VAL A 34 -18.83 20.76 3.69
N ILE A 35 -17.63 21.05 4.21
CA ILE A 35 -17.31 20.93 5.63
C ILE A 35 -18.08 21.96 6.47
N ARG A 36 -18.17 23.21 6.00
CA ARG A 36 -18.98 24.24 6.67
C ARG A 36 -20.47 23.89 6.70
N LEU A 37 -21.01 23.29 5.63
CA LEU A 37 -22.40 22.83 5.60
C LEU A 37 -22.66 21.68 6.59
N ARG A 38 -21.71 20.74 6.70
CA ARG A 38 -21.75 19.72 7.75
C ARG A 38 -21.86 20.35 9.14
N ASP A 39 -21.03 21.35 9.43
CA ASP A 39 -21.01 22.02 10.73
C ASP A 39 -22.27 22.83 10.97
N LEU A 40 -22.71 23.60 9.97
CA LEU A 40 -23.94 24.40 10.02
C LEU A 40 -25.18 23.56 10.32
N TRP A 41 -25.25 22.35 9.77
CA TRP A 41 -26.39 21.44 9.94
C TRP A 41 -26.18 20.34 10.98
N ASN A 42 -25.11 20.43 11.77
CA ASN A 42 -24.77 19.46 12.83
C ASN A 42 -24.87 18.00 12.34
N LEU A 43 -24.31 17.72 11.16
CA LEU A 43 -24.32 16.37 10.60
C LEU A 43 -23.26 15.49 11.28
N PRO A 44 -23.52 14.17 11.44
CA PRO A 44 -22.58 13.27 12.10
C PRO A 44 -21.23 13.23 11.37
N LEU A 45 -20.14 13.05 12.12
CA LEU A 45 -18.82 12.85 11.53
C LEU A 45 -18.78 11.52 10.78
N ARG A 46 -18.45 11.56 9.49
CA ARG A 46 -18.29 10.35 8.65
C ARG A 46 -17.19 9.42 9.17
N ASN A 47 -16.13 9.99 9.73
CA ASN A 47 -15.01 9.28 10.34
C ASN A 47 -14.83 9.81 11.75
N ASP A 48 -15.72 9.41 12.65
CA ASP A 48 -15.60 9.79 14.05
C ASP A 48 -14.37 9.15 14.67
N ARG A 49 -13.34 9.97 14.90
CA ARG A 49 -12.08 9.52 15.50
C ARG A 49 -12.23 9.17 16.98
N SER A 50 -13.30 9.64 17.64
CA SER A 50 -13.56 9.32 19.05
C SER A 50 -14.02 7.87 19.24
N LEU A 51 -14.73 7.32 18.24
CA LEU A 51 -15.16 5.92 18.23
C LEU A 51 -14.01 4.95 17.90
N ARG A 52 -12.89 5.46 17.40
CA ARG A 52 -11.73 4.62 17.13
C ARG A 52 -11.10 4.23 18.46
N PHE A 53 -11.22 2.96 18.84
CA PHE A 53 -10.48 2.39 19.96
C PHE A 53 -8.98 2.68 19.76
N LYS A 54 -8.42 3.42 20.71
CA LYS A 54 -6.98 3.66 20.82
C LYS A 54 -6.62 3.34 22.27
N PRO A 55 -5.99 2.18 22.54
CA PRO A 55 -5.61 1.83 23.90
C PRO A 55 -4.71 2.93 24.46
N SER A 56 -4.87 3.23 25.74
CA SER A 56 -3.97 4.17 26.39
C SER A 56 -2.55 3.58 26.43
N ARG A 57 -1.54 4.47 26.55
CA ARG A 57 -0.14 4.04 26.53
C ARG A 57 0.14 3.18 27.76
N GLY A 58 0.35 1.87 27.56
CA GLY A 58 0.59 0.90 28.62
C GLY A 58 -0.53 -0.13 28.83
N GLU A 59 -1.74 0.10 28.29
CA GLU A 59 -2.81 -0.91 28.30
C GLU A 59 -2.53 -2.09 27.36
N MET A 60 -1.81 -1.82 26.27
CA MET A 60 -1.45 -2.82 25.28
C MET A 60 -0.03 -3.31 25.54
N ARG A 61 0.12 -4.61 25.79
CA ARG A 61 1.42 -5.28 25.89
C ARG A 61 2.14 -5.19 24.54
N ASP A 62 3.41 -4.78 24.56
CA ASP A 62 4.26 -4.85 23.38
C ASP A 62 4.50 -6.32 23.00
N PRO A 63 4.38 -6.68 21.71
CA PRO A 63 4.65 -8.03 21.27
C PRO A 63 6.11 -8.38 21.52
N THR A 64 6.33 -9.61 22.00
CA THR A 64 7.66 -10.16 22.20
C THR A 64 8.37 -10.38 20.86
N PRO A 65 9.71 -10.43 20.85
CA PRO A 65 10.46 -10.77 19.65
C PRO A 65 10.02 -12.09 18.99
N ALA A 66 9.60 -13.07 19.79
CA ALA A 66 9.09 -14.35 19.31
C ALA A 66 7.75 -14.19 18.58
N GLU A 67 6.80 -13.46 19.17
CA GLU A 67 5.50 -13.16 18.55
C GLU A 67 5.68 -12.37 17.25
N ILE A 68 6.61 -11.40 17.23
CA ILE A 68 6.94 -10.65 16.00
C ILE A 68 7.50 -11.59 14.93
N GLN A 69 8.43 -12.48 15.29
CA GLN A 69 9.04 -13.42 14.35
C GLN A 69 7.99 -14.36 13.74
N GLU A 70 7.10 -14.92 14.57
CA GLU A 70 6.02 -15.79 14.13
C GLU A 70 5.08 -15.06 13.17
N ARG A 71 4.63 -13.85 13.53
CA ARG A 71 3.79 -13.03 12.65
C ARG A 71 4.47 -12.67 11.34
N CYS A 72 5.75 -12.34 11.37
CA CYS A 72 6.53 -12.08 10.15
C CYS A 72 6.57 -13.31 9.24
N LYS A 73 6.75 -14.52 9.80
CA LYS A 73 6.71 -15.77 9.03
C LYS A 73 5.34 -16.01 8.41
N GLU A 74 4.25 -15.84 9.16
CA GLU A 74 2.88 -15.97 8.65
C GLU A 74 2.61 -15.00 7.48
N ILE A 75 3.03 -13.75 7.62
CA ILE A 75 2.87 -12.73 6.57
C ILE A 75 3.68 -13.11 5.33
N GLN A 76 4.93 -13.54 5.50
CA GLN A 76 5.81 -13.94 4.38
C GLN A 76 5.32 -15.19 3.67
N ALA A 77 4.73 -16.14 4.40
CA ALA A 77 4.13 -17.35 3.81
C ALA A 77 2.98 -17.04 2.85
N ARG A 78 2.28 -15.91 3.05
CA ARG A 78 1.18 -15.47 2.17
C ARG A 78 1.62 -14.68 0.95
N TRP A 79 2.91 -14.38 0.79
CA TRP A 79 3.40 -13.65 -0.37
C TRP A 79 3.35 -14.52 -1.63
N ASP A 80 2.87 -13.93 -2.72
CA ASP A 80 3.04 -14.49 -4.06
C ASP A 80 4.51 -14.34 -4.52
N ASP A 81 4.90 -15.06 -5.57
CA ASP A 81 6.29 -15.10 -6.04
C ASP A 81 6.79 -13.73 -6.51
N ARG A 82 5.88 -12.92 -7.05
CA ARG A 82 6.15 -11.53 -7.43
C ARG A 82 6.51 -10.68 -6.22
N THR A 83 5.65 -10.65 -5.20
CA THR A 83 5.88 -9.91 -3.95
C THR A 83 7.15 -10.41 -3.25
N ARG A 84 7.39 -11.73 -3.27
CA ARG A 84 8.60 -12.33 -2.70
C ARG A 84 9.86 -11.82 -3.42
N SER A 85 9.85 -11.76 -4.74
CA SER A 85 10.97 -11.23 -5.55
C SER A 85 11.17 -9.72 -5.35
N GLU A 86 10.08 -8.95 -5.31
CA GLU A 86 10.09 -7.50 -5.05
C GLU A 86 10.57 -7.15 -3.63
N ARG A 87 10.36 -8.02 -2.64
CA ARG A 87 10.79 -7.81 -1.25
C ARG A 87 12.08 -8.53 -0.86
N ALA A 88 12.61 -9.39 -1.73
CA ALA A 88 13.90 -10.04 -1.48
C ALA A 88 14.99 -8.99 -1.22
N VAL A 89 15.75 -9.19 -0.14
CA VAL A 89 16.87 -8.31 0.25
C VAL A 89 17.91 -8.28 -0.85
N THR A 90 18.23 -9.44 -1.42
CA THR A 90 19.11 -9.57 -2.57
C THR A 90 18.27 -9.74 -3.82
N LYS A 91 18.47 -8.87 -4.80
CA LYS A 91 17.83 -9.00 -6.11
C LYS A 91 18.62 -9.98 -6.97
N PRO A 92 17.95 -10.91 -7.68
CA PRO A 92 18.64 -11.71 -8.67
C PRO A 92 19.21 -10.77 -9.73
N GLN A 93 20.53 -10.77 -9.89
CA GLN A 93 21.17 -10.09 -11.01
C GLN A 93 21.11 -11.01 -12.22
N ALA A 94 20.59 -10.50 -13.32
CA ALA A 94 20.73 -11.18 -14.60
C ALA A 94 22.21 -11.21 -14.95
N PHE A 95 22.78 -12.41 -15.09
CA PHE A 95 24.10 -12.58 -15.65
C PHE A 95 23.97 -13.25 -17.02
N SER A 96 24.83 -12.86 -17.95
CA SER A 96 24.97 -13.53 -19.24
C SER A 96 26.35 -14.16 -19.30
N ILE A 97 26.40 -15.44 -19.67
CA ILE A 97 27.65 -16.09 -20.00
C ILE A 97 28.00 -15.62 -21.42
N LYS A 98 28.96 -14.72 -21.53
CA LYS A 98 29.55 -14.41 -22.84
C LYS A 98 30.30 -15.63 -23.31
N ARG A 99 29.97 -16.11 -24.51
CA ARG A 99 30.81 -17.08 -25.21
C ARG A 99 32.13 -16.39 -25.51
N ILE A 100 33.20 -16.87 -24.90
CA ILE A 100 34.55 -16.46 -25.24
C ILE A 100 34.94 -17.31 -26.43
N GLU A 101 35.29 -16.68 -27.55
CA GLU A 101 35.92 -17.38 -28.66
C GLU A 101 37.28 -17.89 -28.18
N MET A 102 37.46 -19.21 -28.18
CA MET A 102 38.77 -19.79 -27.87
C MET A 102 39.72 -19.47 -29.01
N THR A 103 40.81 -18.78 -28.69
CA THR A 103 41.97 -18.71 -29.58
C THR A 103 42.54 -20.11 -29.78
N ASP A 104 43.21 -20.34 -30.91
CA ASP A 104 43.77 -21.66 -31.22
C ASP A 104 44.79 -22.11 -30.17
N GLU A 105 45.56 -21.17 -29.62
CA GLU A 105 46.49 -21.38 -28.49
C GLU A 105 45.77 -21.87 -27.22
N ALA A 106 44.57 -21.35 -26.93
CA ALA A 106 43.77 -21.78 -25.79
C ALA A 106 43.11 -23.14 -26.03
N ARG A 107 42.85 -23.50 -27.29
CA ARG A 107 42.32 -24.83 -27.67
C ARG A 107 43.38 -25.90 -27.48
N GLU A 108 44.59 -25.67 -27.99
CA GLU A 108 45.73 -26.57 -27.79
C GLU A 108 46.08 -26.77 -26.31
N ALA A 109 46.00 -25.72 -25.50
CA ALA A 109 46.25 -25.82 -24.06
C ALA A 109 45.20 -26.66 -23.31
N VAL A 110 43.93 -26.64 -23.75
CA VAL A 110 42.86 -27.46 -23.18
C VAL A 110 42.98 -28.92 -23.63
N ASP A 111 43.30 -29.14 -24.90
CA ASP A 111 43.48 -30.50 -25.45
C ASP A 111 44.69 -31.20 -24.81
N ASN A 112 45.80 -30.49 -24.57
CA ASN A 112 46.98 -31.02 -23.85
C ASN A 112 46.73 -31.35 -22.37
N PHE A 113 45.66 -30.82 -21.76
CA PHE A 113 45.30 -31.09 -20.35
C PHE A 113 44.43 -32.35 -20.19
N GLY A 114 43.91 -32.92 -21.28
CA GLY A 114 43.00 -34.08 -21.27
C GLY A 114 43.66 -35.43 -21.56
N ASP A 115 44.95 -35.44 -21.92
CA ASP A 115 45.71 -36.62 -22.34
C ASP A 115 46.68 -37.16 -21.24
N GLU A 116 46.43 -36.84 -19.96
CA GLU A 116 46.99 -37.53 -18.77
C GLU A 116 45.91 -38.31 -18.02
#